data_AF-A0A3L7XPQ3-F1
#
_entry.id   AF-A0A3L7XPQ3-F1
#
_cell.length_a   1.000
_cell.length_b   1.000
_cell.length_c   1.000
_cell.angle_alpha   90.00
_cell.angle_beta   90.00
_cell.angle_gamma   90.00
#
_symmetry.space_group_name_H-M   'P 1'
#
loop_
_entity.id
_entity.type
_entity.pdbx_description
1 polymer ?
#
loop_
_entity_poly.entity_id
_entity_poly.type
_entity_poly.pdbx_seq_one_letter_code
_entity_poly.pdbx_strand_id
1 'polypeptide(L)'
;MTNQPVRVRILAENTLDWERTKDLRALGESFAAYLGEPVEFIWARPELAGLAREAVEPMTGDAPIETLRPVRVQTEGMAAASLVVDAEGRPDWGATWESFCELAFFGGPAHRSDDSRVRAIAEIPRVAVEQGFDPVAEIRRGVFLTTGMFSEPAEKPGWLAVSCRSLKQAAWMCACIVLEGVDARLDDEGRLLIPASPAFTLLDQVKSVITVMAKVNHYWEMHAMVYGLE
;
A
#
# COMPACT_ATOMS: atom_id res chain seq x y z
N MET A 1 0.10 -41.38 34.95
CA MET A 1 0.79 -40.17 34.49
C MET A 1 -0.27 -39.29 33.84
N THR A 2 -0.63 -38.19 34.49
CA THR A 2 -1.62 -37.23 33.97
C THR A 2 -1.03 -36.58 32.72
N ASN A 3 -1.68 -36.80 31.57
CA ASN A 3 -1.31 -36.16 30.32
C ASN A 3 -1.62 -34.67 30.46
N GLN A 4 -0.63 -33.86 30.85
CA GLN A 4 -0.81 -32.41 30.90
C GLN A 4 -0.97 -31.91 29.46
N PRO A 5 -2.00 -31.10 29.17
CA PRO A 5 -2.15 -30.50 27.85
C PRO A 5 -0.91 -29.66 27.52
N VAL A 6 -0.45 -29.77 26.28
CA VAL A 6 0.75 -29.08 25.79
C VAL A 6 0.40 -27.60 25.60
N ARG A 7 0.70 -26.78 26.61
CA ARG A 7 0.44 -25.34 26.54
C ARG A 7 1.57 -24.63 25.83
N VAL A 8 1.24 -23.93 24.73
CA VAL A 8 2.14 -22.97 24.11
C VAL A 8 2.29 -21.77 25.04
N ARG A 9 3.55 -21.42 25.33
CA ARG A 9 3.90 -20.25 26.13
C ARG A 9 4.75 -19.31 25.30
N ILE A 10 4.37 -18.04 25.29
CA ILE A 10 5.11 -16.96 24.65
C ILE A 10 5.76 -16.12 25.74
N LEU A 11 7.08 -16.18 25.81
CA LEU A 11 7.89 -15.31 26.66
C LEU A 11 8.25 -14.05 25.86
N ALA A 12 7.90 -12.88 26.40
CA ALA A 12 8.18 -11.59 25.76
C ALA A 12 8.75 -10.60 26.77
N GLU A 13 9.64 -9.73 26.31
CA GLU A 13 10.15 -8.64 27.13
C GLU A 13 9.05 -7.60 27.42
N ASN A 14 8.97 -7.12 28.65
CA ASN A 14 7.99 -6.12 29.07
C ASN A 14 8.35 -4.67 28.66
N THR A 15 9.47 -4.50 27.97
CA THR A 15 9.98 -3.24 27.42
C THR A 15 9.50 -2.97 26.00
N LEU A 16 8.76 -3.91 25.40
CA LEU A 16 8.17 -3.72 24.07
C LEU A 16 7.20 -2.54 24.05
N ASP A 17 7.21 -1.78 22.96
CA ASP A 17 6.25 -0.72 22.75
C ASP A 17 4.82 -1.26 22.57
N TRP A 18 3.85 -0.34 22.57
CA TRP A 18 2.44 -0.67 22.48
C TRP A 18 2.07 -1.38 21.17
N GLU A 19 2.64 -0.96 20.03
CA GLU A 19 2.34 -1.55 18.72
C GLU A 19 2.81 -3.00 18.67
N ARG A 20 4.06 -3.26 19.07
CA ARG A 20 4.62 -4.62 19.14
C ARG A 20 3.87 -5.50 20.13
N THR A 21 3.44 -4.94 21.25
CA THR A 21 2.62 -5.67 22.24
C THR A 21 1.28 -6.09 21.65
N LYS A 22 0.65 -5.22 20.86
CA LYS A 22 -0.61 -5.52 20.16
C LYS A 22 -0.41 -6.62 19.11
N ASP A 23 0.64 -6.52 18.31
CA ASP A 23 0.95 -7.53 17.27
C ASP A 23 1.23 -8.90 17.88
N LEU A 24 1.99 -8.96 18.97
CA LEU A 24 2.23 -10.19 19.73
C LEU A 24 0.94 -10.82 20.25
N ARG A 25 -0.01 -10.02 20.74
CA ARG A 25 -1.31 -10.53 21.19
C ARG A 25 -2.12 -11.12 20.04
N ALA A 26 -2.19 -10.44 18.89
CA ALA A 26 -2.87 -10.94 17.71
C ALA A 26 -2.27 -12.27 17.22
N LEU A 27 -0.94 -12.41 17.28
CA LEU A 27 -0.26 -13.68 17.00
C LEU A 27 -0.67 -14.78 18.00
N GLY A 28 -0.71 -14.47 19.30
CA GLY A 28 -1.16 -15.40 20.34
C GLY A 28 -2.60 -15.85 20.16
N GLU A 29 -3.50 -14.95 19.79
CA GLU A 29 -4.90 -15.25 19.46
C GLU A 29 -4.99 -16.20 18.25
N SER A 30 -4.16 -15.97 17.23
CA SER A 30 -4.10 -16.83 16.04
C SER A 30 -3.62 -18.24 16.38
N PHE A 31 -2.60 -18.38 17.23
CA PHE A 31 -2.17 -19.69 17.73
C PHE A 31 -3.24 -20.36 18.58
N ALA A 32 -3.91 -19.63 19.47
CA ALA A 32 -4.95 -20.20 20.32
C ALA A 32 -6.13 -20.72 19.48
N ALA A 33 -6.54 -19.95 18.46
CA ALA A 33 -7.58 -20.37 17.53
C ALA A 33 -7.17 -21.59 16.70
N TYR A 34 -5.93 -21.62 16.19
CA TYR A 34 -5.42 -22.73 15.38
C TYR A 34 -5.27 -24.03 16.19
N LEU A 35 -4.76 -23.94 17.41
CA LEU A 35 -4.53 -25.10 18.28
C LEU A 35 -5.79 -25.55 19.03
N GLY A 36 -6.80 -24.68 19.15
CA GLY A 36 -7.98 -24.93 19.99
C GLY A 36 -7.66 -24.94 21.50
N GLU A 37 -6.49 -24.44 21.89
CA GLU A 37 -5.98 -24.42 23.27
C GLU A 37 -5.54 -23.01 23.67
N PRO A 38 -5.58 -22.65 24.97
CA PRO A 38 -5.11 -21.34 25.42
C PRO A 38 -3.60 -21.18 25.25
N VAL A 39 -3.19 -19.99 24.80
CA VAL A 39 -1.79 -19.57 24.72
C VAL A 39 -1.48 -18.65 25.90
N GLU A 40 -0.43 -18.97 26.67
CA GLU A 40 -0.03 -18.19 27.85
C GLU A 40 1.06 -17.17 27.48
N PHE A 41 0.87 -15.90 27.87
CA PHE A 41 1.90 -14.87 27.76
C PHE A 41 2.63 -14.69 29.10
N ILE A 42 3.96 -14.65 29.04
CA ILE A 42 4.82 -14.31 30.16
C ILE A 42 5.57 -13.04 29.78
N TRP A 43 5.19 -11.92 30.39
CA TRP A 43 5.88 -10.64 30.22
C TRP A 43 6.99 -10.52 31.25
N ALA A 44 8.23 -10.69 30.80
CA ALA A 44 9.41 -10.72 31.66
C ALA A 44 10.24 -9.45 31.50
N ARG A 45 10.95 -9.06 32.56
CA ARG A 45 12.02 -8.06 32.43
C ARG A 45 13.14 -8.62 31.56
N PRO A 46 13.91 -7.80 30.82
CA PRO A 46 14.97 -8.27 29.93
C PRO A 46 15.96 -9.23 30.59
N GLU A 47 16.32 -9.00 31.85
CA GLU A 47 17.26 -9.86 32.59
C GLU A 47 16.67 -11.26 32.85
N LEU A 48 15.36 -11.32 33.14
CA LEU A 48 14.65 -12.58 33.34
C LEU A 48 14.39 -13.31 32.02
N ALA A 49 14.15 -12.57 30.93
CA ALA A 49 14.03 -13.15 29.60
C ALA A 49 15.35 -13.80 29.16
N GLY A 50 16.48 -13.15 29.43
CA GLY A 50 17.83 -13.69 29.21
C GLY A 50 18.06 -14.99 29.98
N LEU A 51 17.77 -15.01 31.28
CA LEU A 51 17.89 -16.23 32.10
C LEU A 51 16.98 -17.36 31.63
N ALA A 52 15.75 -17.05 31.23
CA ALA A 52 14.83 -18.05 30.70
C ALA A 52 15.32 -18.63 29.37
N ARG A 53 15.97 -17.83 28.52
CA ARG A 53 16.61 -18.30 27.29
C ARG A 53 17.74 -19.28 27.59
N GLU A 54 18.63 -18.92 28.51
CA GLU A 54 19.73 -19.81 28.94
C GLU A 54 19.20 -21.13 29.51
N ALA A 55 18.12 -21.08 30.28
CA ALA A 55 17.51 -22.27 30.89
C ALA A 55 16.87 -23.24 29.88
N VAL A 56 16.60 -22.80 28.65
CA VAL A 56 16.04 -23.64 27.57
C VAL A 56 17.06 -23.96 26.48
N GLU A 57 18.34 -23.62 26.67
CA GLU A 57 19.39 -24.01 25.73
C GLU A 57 19.49 -25.55 25.67
N PRO A 58 19.47 -26.14 24.46
CA PRO A 58 19.43 -27.57 24.30
C PRO A 58 20.72 -28.24 24.78
N MET A 59 20.60 -29.37 25.47
CA MET A 59 21.75 -30.17 25.87
C MET A 59 22.21 -31.09 24.73
N THR A 60 23.38 -31.70 24.88
CA THR A 60 23.91 -32.67 23.92
C THR A 60 22.93 -33.81 23.68
N GLY A 61 22.34 -33.86 22.48
CA GLY A 61 21.35 -34.86 22.08
C GLY A 61 19.93 -34.31 21.90
N ASP A 62 19.65 -33.09 22.37
CA ASP A 62 18.36 -32.41 22.16
C ASP A 62 18.27 -31.80 20.75
N ALA A 63 17.03 -31.55 20.31
CA ALA A 63 16.80 -30.78 19.10
C ALA A 63 17.28 -29.32 19.30
N PRO A 64 17.93 -28.71 18.30
CA PRO A 64 18.38 -27.33 18.42
C PRO A 64 17.19 -26.36 18.48
N ILE A 65 17.38 -25.20 19.12
CA ILE A 65 16.41 -24.10 19.05
C ILE A 65 16.36 -23.59 17.60
N GLU A 66 15.19 -23.70 16.99
CA GLU A 66 14.93 -23.10 15.69
C GLU A 66 14.77 -21.58 15.85
N THR A 67 15.62 -20.81 15.18
CA THR A 67 15.50 -19.35 15.13
C THR A 67 14.93 -18.94 13.78
N LEU A 68 13.64 -18.60 13.76
CA LEU A 68 13.00 -18.00 12.60
C LEU A 68 13.49 -16.56 12.46
N ARG A 69 14.29 -16.30 11.43
CA ARG A 69 14.64 -14.92 11.07
C ARG A 69 13.42 -14.24 10.48
N PRO A 70 13.24 -12.92 10.67
CA PRO A 70 12.18 -12.20 9.98
C PRO A 70 12.37 -12.43 8.48
N VAL A 71 11.41 -13.14 7.88
CA VAL A 71 11.32 -13.23 6.44
C VAL A 71 11.00 -11.81 5.99
N ARG A 72 11.91 -11.19 5.25
CA ARG A 72 11.53 -10.01 4.47
C ARG A 72 10.42 -10.50 3.57
N VAL A 73 9.18 -10.10 3.85
CA VAL A 73 8.06 -10.42 2.97
C VAL A 73 8.38 -9.74 1.64
N GLN A 74 8.94 -10.51 0.73
CA GLN A 74 8.90 -10.18 -0.67
C GLN A 74 7.45 -10.43 -1.05
N THR A 75 6.65 -9.37 -1.09
CA THR A 75 5.42 -9.41 -1.84
C THR A 75 5.83 -9.59 -3.28
N GLU A 76 5.75 -10.83 -3.80
CA GLU A 76 5.75 -11.04 -5.24
C GLU A 76 4.68 -10.12 -5.81
N GLY A 77 5.06 -9.29 -6.79
CA GLY A 77 4.16 -8.29 -7.33
C GLY A 77 2.91 -8.97 -7.87
N MET A 78 1.76 -8.66 -7.28
CA MET A 78 0.49 -9.17 -7.81
C MET A 78 0.32 -8.68 -9.25
N ALA A 79 -0.17 -9.56 -10.13
CA ALA A 79 -0.44 -9.20 -11.51
C ALA A 79 -1.48 -8.07 -11.56
N ALA A 80 -1.15 -6.99 -12.26
CA ALA A 80 -2.07 -5.88 -12.47
C ALA A 80 -3.15 -6.27 -13.49
N ALA A 81 -4.41 -5.90 -13.25
CA ALA A 81 -5.54 -6.25 -14.13
C ALA A 81 -5.30 -5.88 -15.60
N SER A 82 -5.63 -6.73 -16.57
CA SER A 82 -5.47 -6.39 -18.00
C SER A 82 -6.29 -5.15 -18.37
N LEU A 83 -5.77 -4.29 -19.26
CA LEU A 83 -6.55 -3.16 -19.75
C LEU A 83 -7.66 -3.64 -20.67
N VAL A 84 -8.89 -3.18 -20.41
CA VAL A 84 -10.00 -3.27 -21.37
C VAL A 84 -9.83 -2.13 -22.37
N VAL A 85 -10.13 -2.38 -23.64
CA VAL A 85 -10.08 -1.36 -24.70
C VAL A 85 -11.48 -1.02 -25.20
N ASP A 86 -11.70 0.27 -25.49
CA ASP A 86 -12.93 0.81 -26.07
C ASP A 86 -13.02 0.50 -27.58
N ALA A 87 -14.15 0.88 -28.19
CA ALA A 87 -14.39 0.67 -29.62
C ALA A 87 -13.39 1.43 -30.52
N GLU A 88 -12.74 2.46 -30.00
CA GLU A 88 -11.70 3.25 -30.65
C GLU A 88 -10.28 2.71 -30.40
N GLY A 89 -10.15 1.59 -29.68
CA GLY A 89 -8.87 0.93 -29.39
C GLY A 89 -8.04 1.61 -28.29
N ARG A 90 -8.65 2.47 -27.46
CA ARG A 90 -8.01 3.12 -26.31
C ARG A 90 -8.40 2.44 -25.00
N PRO A 91 -7.67 2.62 -23.90
CA PRO A 91 -8.06 2.05 -22.62
C PRO A 91 -9.45 2.52 -22.15
N ASP A 92 -10.33 1.60 -21.80
CA ASP A 92 -11.60 1.91 -21.15
C ASP A 92 -11.40 1.91 -19.62
N TRP A 93 -10.96 3.05 -19.09
CA TRP A 93 -10.70 3.20 -17.65
C TRP A 93 -11.94 3.01 -16.77
N GLY A 94 -13.15 3.25 -17.31
CA GLY A 94 -14.40 3.05 -16.57
C GLY A 94 -14.79 1.57 -16.47
N ALA A 95 -14.39 0.76 -17.45
CA ALA A 95 -14.67 -0.68 -17.51
C ALA A 95 -13.46 -1.57 -17.19
N THR A 96 -12.26 -1.00 -16.96
CA THR A 96 -11.02 -1.75 -16.67
C THR A 96 -11.14 -2.57 -15.37
N TRP A 97 -12.00 -2.15 -14.45
CA TRP A 97 -12.29 -2.89 -13.22
C TRP A 97 -13.80 -3.13 -13.11
N GLU A 98 -14.22 -4.39 -12.96
CA GLU A 98 -15.64 -4.76 -12.86
C GLU A 98 -16.22 -4.34 -11.50
N SER A 99 -15.38 -4.20 -10.48
CA SER A 99 -15.79 -3.74 -9.14
C SER A 99 -14.68 -2.98 -8.40
N PHE A 100 -15.08 -2.22 -7.36
CA PHE A 100 -14.12 -1.59 -6.46
C PHE A 100 -13.21 -2.61 -5.76
N CYS A 101 -13.73 -3.78 -5.38
CA CYS A 101 -12.91 -4.85 -4.77
C CYS A 101 -11.82 -5.32 -5.73
N GLU A 102 -12.11 -5.41 -7.02
CA GLU A 102 -11.13 -5.75 -8.05
C GLU A 102 -10.11 -4.63 -8.25
N LEU A 103 -10.53 -3.37 -8.26
CA LEU A 103 -9.63 -2.22 -8.27
C LEU A 103 -8.73 -2.15 -7.02
N ALA A 104 -9.29 -2.45 -5.84
CA ALA A 104 -8.54 -2.45 -4.59
C ALA A 104 -7.52 -3.60 -4.51
N PHE A 105 -7.83 -4.76 -5.12
CA PHE A 105 -7.01 -5.97 -5.07
C PHE A 105 -6.03 -6.09 -6.24
N PHE A 106 -6.42 -5.70 -7.45
CA PHE A 106 -5.64 -5.83 -8.70
C PHE A 106 -5.32 -4.51 -9.40
N GLY A 107 -5.97 -3.41 -8.98
CA GLY A 107 -5.73 -2.08 -9.51
C GLY A 107 -4.58 -1.34 -8.83
N GLY A 108 -4.29 -1.68 -7.57
CA GLY A 108 -3.15 -1.10 -6.86
C GLY A 108 -1.84 -1.37 -7.59
N PRO A 109 -0.91 -0.40 -7.66
CA PRO A 109 0.44 -0.69 -8.11
C PRO A 109 1.01 -1.76 -7.16
N ALA A 110 1.34 -2.95 -7.69
CA ALA A 110 1.84 -4.08 -6.91
C ALA A 110 2.83 -3.60 -5.86
N HIS A 111 2.54 -3.79 -4.55
CA HIS A 111 3.29 -3.23 -3.42
C HIS A 111 4.77 -3.01 -3.76
N ARG A 112 5.06 -1.78 -4.20
CA ARG A 112 6.23 -1.46 -5.02
C ARG A 112 7.48 -1.56 -4.13
N SER A 113 8.46 -2.38 -4.52
CA SER A 113 9.84 -2.20 -4.01
C SER A 113 10.27 -0.76 -4.31
N ASP A 114 11.22 -0.20 -3.56
CA ASP A 114 11.58 1.23 -3.69
C ASP A 114 11.94 1.62 -5.15
N ASP A 115 12.53 0.68 -5.90
CA ASP A 115 12.88 0.80 -7.32
C ASP A 115 11.69 0.93 -8.28
N SER A 116 10.49 0.52 -7.86
CA SER A 116 9.30 0.54 -8.69
C SER A 116 8.41 1.75 -8.44
N ARG A 117 8.67 2.63 -7.46
CA ARG A 117 7.82 3.79 -7.15
C ARG A 117 7.65 4.73 -8.36
N VAL A 118 6.43 5.23 -8.59
CA VAL A 118 6.19 6.22 -9.65
C VAL A 118 6.62 7.59 -9.16
N ARG A 119 7.70 8.11 -9.73
CA ARG A 119 8.27 9.41 -9.36
C ARG A 119 7.92 10.50 -10.37
N ALA A 120 7.80 11.74 -9.88
CA ALA A 120 7.76 12.88 -10.78
C ALA A 120 9.11 13.06 -11.47
N ILE A 121 9.09 13.28 -12.79
CA ILE A 121 10.31 13.52 -13.59
C ILE A 121 10.47 15.03 -13.75
N ALA A 122 11.45 15.60 -13.05
CA ALA A 122 11.70 17.06 -13.05
C ALA A 122 12.22 17.58 -14.39
N GLU A 123 13.01 16.77 -15.10
CA GLU A 123 13.52 17.09 -16.43
C GLU A 123 12.75 16.28 -17.46
N ILE A 124 11.81 16.93 -18.16
CA ILE A 124 11.10 16.28 -19.27
C ILE A 124 12.15 16.02 -20.37
N PRO A 125 12.50 14.77 -20.68
CA PRO A 125 13.42 14.51 -21.76
C PRO A 125 12.79 15.04 -23.05
N ARG A 126 13.59 15.51 -24.01
CA ARG A 126 13.12 15.70 -25.39
C ARG A 126 12.88 14.32 -26.01
N VAL A 127 11.88 13.60 -25.50
CA VAL A 127 11.39 12.39 -26.15
C VAL A 127 10.70 12.89 -27.41
N ALA A 128 11.16 12.43 -28.57
CA ALA A 128 10.36 12.55 -29.77
C ALA A 128 9.02 11.90 -29.43
N VAL A 129 7.92 12.65 -29.53
CA VAL A 129 6.57 12.12 -29.36
C VAL A 129 6.47 10.91 -30.27
N GLU A 130 6.64 9.71 -29.72
CA GLU A 130 6.43 8.47 -30.46
C GLU A 130 4.97 8.53 -30.91
N GLN A 131 4.80 8.48 -32.23
CA GLN A 131 3.58 8.92 -32.89
C GLN A 131 2.34 8.23 -32.32
N GLY A 132 1.46 9.00 -31.69
CA GLY A 132 0.06 8.62 -31.45
C GLY A 132 -0.42 8.56 -29.99
N PHE A 133 0.47 8.51 -28.99
CA PHE A 133 0.07 8.42 -27.58
C PHE A 133 0.65 9.57 -26.75
N ASP A 134 -0.21 10.31 -26.06
CA ASP A 134 0.18 11.35 -25.10
C ASP A 134 -0.12 10.85 -23.68
N PRO A 135 0.91 10.41 -22.92
CA PRO A 135 0.73 9.88 -21.57
C PRO A 135 0.12 10.90 -20.61
N VAL A 136 0.44 12.19 -20.78
CA VAL A 136 -0.06 13.26 -19.90
C VAL A 136 -1.54 13.49 -20.17
N ALA A 137 -1.94 13.58 -21.45
CA ALA A 137 -3.35 13.66 -21.81
C ALA A 137 -4.13 12.42 -21.36
N GLU A 138 -3.53 11.23 -21.45
CA GLU A 138 -4.18 9.99 -21.04
C GLU A 138 -4.37 9.91 -19.52
N ILE A 139 -3.40 10.33 -18.71
CA ILE A 139 -3.58 10.42 -17.26
C ILE A 139 -4.75 11.35 -16.91
N ARG A 140 -4.81 12.52 -17.55
CA ARG A 140 -5.90 13.48 -17.32
C ARG A 140 -7.26 12.87 -17.66
N ARG A 141 -7.35 12.16 -18.80
CA ARG A 141 -8.56 11.47 -19.24
C ARG A 141 -8.96 10.37 -18.26
N GLY A 142 -8.03 9.51 -17.87
CA GLY A 142 -8.29 8.41 -16.94
C GLY A 142 -8.71 8.88 -15.55
N VAL A 143 -8.04 9.91 -15.01
CA VAL A 143 -8.45 10.54 -13.74
C VAL A 143 -9.88 11.07 -13.84
N PHE A 144 -10.22 11.78 -14.91
CA PHE A 144 -11.58 12.30 -15.08
C PHE A 144 -12.61 11.17 -15.21
N LEU A 145 -12.35 10.15 -16.03
CA LEU A 145 -13.30 9.04 -16.24
C LEU A 145 -13.55 8.22 -14.98
N THR A 146 -12.54 8.09 -14.11
CA THR A 146 -12.62 7.25 -12.90
C THR A 146 -13.07 8.01 -11.66
N THR A 147 -12.85 9.32 -11.59
CA THR A 147 -13.11 10.13 -10.38
C THR A 147 -14.01 11.35 -10.60
N GLY A 148 -14.24 11.74 -11.86
CA GLY A 148 -14.88 13.01 -12.22
C GLY A 148 -14.03 14.26 -11.91
N MET A 149 -12.80 14.11 -11.41
CA MET A 149 -11.94 15.25 -11.06
C MET A 149 -11.19 15.78 -12.28
N PHE A 150 -11.09 17.11 -12.36
CA PHE A 150 -10.31 17.77 -13.39
C PHE A 150 -8.83 17.84 -13.00
N SER A 151 -7.97 17.67 -14.01
CA SER A 151 -6.54 17.87 -13.86
C SER A 151 -5.93 18.66 -15.02
N GLU A 152 -4.91 19.44 -14.71
CA GLU A 152 -4.20 20.33 -15.64
C GLU A 152 -2.68 20.30 -15.39
N PRO A 153 -1.84 20.55 -16.41
CA PRO A 153 -0.40 20.71 -16.20
C PRO A 153 -0.11 21.77 -15.13
N ALA A 154 0.70 21.40 -14.14
CA ALA A 154 1.14 22.34 -13.11
C ALA A 154 2.29 23.22 -13.65
N GLU A 155 2.58 24.32 -12.95
CA GLU A 155 3.70 25.20 -13.31
C GLU A 155 5.06 24.48 -13.29
N LYS A 156 5.22 23.54 -12.35
CA LYS A 156 6.44 22.72 -12.25
C LYS A 156 6.33 21.52 -13.19
N PRO A 157 7.29 21.33 -14.13
CA PRO A 157 7.32 20.17 -15.02
C PRO A 157 7.28 18.85 -14.24
N GLY A 158 6.67 17.84 -14.85
CA GLY A 158 6.53 16.50 -14.24
C GLY A 158 5.30 16.31 -13.37
N TRP A 159 4.41 17.32 -13.28
CA TRP A 159 3.25 17.32 -12.39
C TRP A 159 1.96 17.74 -13.11
N LEU A 160 0.85 17.11 -12.72
CA LEU A 160 -0.52 17.58 -12.94
C LEU A 160 -1.09 18.09 -11.62
N ALA A 161 -1.74 19.25 -11.65
CA ALA A 161 -2.58 19.73 -10.56
C ALA A 161 -4.00 19.18 -10.72
N VAL A 162 -4.54 18.59 -9.66
CA VAL A 162 -5.88 18.00 -9.59
C VAL A 162 -6.76 18.89 -8.71
N SER A 163 -7.95 19.22 -9.23
CA SER A 163 -8.95 19.99 -8.51
C SER A 163 -9.73 19.09 -7.56
N CYS A 164 -9.40 19.16 -6.26
CA CYS A 164 -10.17 18.53 -5.20
C CYS A 164 -11.28 19.48 -4.69
N ARG A 165 -12.34 18.93 -4.07
CA ARG A 165 -13.46 19.70 -3.53
C ARG A 165 -13.08 20.55 -2.32
N SER A 166 -12.03 20.15 -1.60
CA SER A 166 -11.49 20.88 -0.46
C SER A 166 -10.02 20.59 -0.23
N LEU A 167 -9.34 21.48 0.50
CA LEU A 167 -7.98 21.25 0.99
C LEU A 167 -7.89 19.96 1.83
N LYS A 168 -8.95 19.62 2.57
CA LYS A 168 -9.01 18.40 3.39
C LYS A 168 -8.96 17.15 2.52
N GLN A 169 -9.74 17.12 1.44
CA GLN A 169 -9.68 16.06 0.45
C GLN A 169 -8.29 15.98 -0.17
N ALA A 170 -7.75 17.12 -0.64
CA ALA A 170 -6.43 17.15 -1.28
C ALA A 170 -5.33 16.61 -0.37
N ALA A 171 -5.27 17.05 0.89
CA ALA A 171 -4.28 16.62 1.86
C ALA A 171 -4.41 15.13 2.23
N TRP A 172 -5.64 14.65 2.42
CA TRP A 172 -5.90 13.24 2.73
C TRP A 172 -5.51 12.34 1.56
N MET A 173 -5.95 12.71 0.35
CA MET A 173 -5.62 11.96 -0.86
C MET A 173 -4.10 11.96 -1.12
N CYS A 174 -3.43 13.09 -0.92
CA CYS A 174 -1.97 13.20 -1.03
C CYS A 174 -1.26 12.18 -0.13
N ALA A 175 -1.65 12.08 1.14
CA ALA A 175 -1.04 11.14 2.08
C ALA A 175 -1.27 9.67 1.64
N CYS A 176 -2.49 9.33 1.22
CA CYS A 176 -2.80 7.99 0.74
C CYS A 176 -2.06 7.62 -0.55
N ILE A 177 -1.93 8.54 -1.51
CA ILE A 177 -1.20 8.29 -2.76
C ILE A 177 0.28 8.00 -2.49
N VAL A 178 0.90 8.73 -1.55
CA VAL A 178 2.29 8.49 -1.15
C VAL A 178 2.48 7.10 -0.54
N LEU A 179 1.52 6.64 0.26
CA LEU A 179 1.51 5.29 0.86
C LEU A 179 1.39 4.19 -0.19
N GLU A 180 0.72 4.47 -1.31
CA GLU A 180 0.56 3.56 -2.46
C GLU A 180 1.77 3.57 -3.42
N GLY A 181 2.85 4.29 -3.07
CA GLY A 181 4.10 4.24 -3.84
C GLY A 181 4.15 5.17 -5.06
N VAL A 182 3.24 6.14 -5.14
CA VAL A 182 3.22 7.19 -6.17
C VAL A 182 3.56 8.52 -5.50
N ASP A 183 4.43 9.32 -6.12
CA ASP A 183 4.71 10.66 -5.62
C ASP A 183 3.43 11.50 -5.59
N ALA A 184 3.20 12.23 -4.52
CA ALA A 184 2.15 13.24 -4.44
C ALA A 184 2.59 14.36 -3.51
N ARG A 185 2.08 15.56 -3.76
CA ARG A 185 2.29 16.72 -2.89
C ARG A 185 1.15 17.72 -3.08
N LEU A 186 1.12 18.76 -2.25
CA LEU A 186 0.28 19.94 -2.49
C LEU A 186 1.11 21.05 -3.14
N ASP A 187 0.48 21.85 -3.99
CA ASP A 187 1.05 23.15 -4.40
C ASP A 187 0.71 24.24 -3.37
N ASP A 188 1.19 25.46 -3.63
CA ASP A 188 1.01 26.60 -2.74
C ASP A 188 -0.47 27.05 -2.62
N GLU A 189 -1.31 26.65 -3.58
CA GLU A 189 -2.76 26.89 -3.61
C GLU A 189 -3.56 25.75 -2.95
N GLY A 190 -2.88 24.70 -2.48
CA GLY A 190 -3.50 23.54 -1.84
C GLY A 190 -4.11 22.53 -2.82
N ARG A 191 -3.78 22.59 -4.11
CA ARG A 191 -4.18 21.59 -5.12
C ARG A 191 -3.30 20.34 -5.00
N LEU A 192 -3.89 19.18 -5.24
CA LEU A 192 -3.17 17.91 -5.25
C LEU A 192 -2.32 17.79 -6.52
N LEU A 193 -1.02 17.61 -6.37
CA LEU A 193 -0.10 17.35 -7.47
C LEU A 193 0.20 15.86 -7.58
N ILE A 194 0.02 15.31 -8.79
CA ILE A 194 0.37 13.93 -9.17
C ILE A 194 1.38 13.91 -10.32
N PRO A 195 2.24 12.89 -10.43
CA PRO A 195 3.27 12.83 -11.43
C PRO A 195 2.68 12.58 -12.82
N ALA A 196 3.19 13.29 -13.81
CA ALA A 196 2.89 13.06 -15.21
C ALA A 196 4.08 13.45 -16.07
N SER A 197 4.45 12.59 -17.01
CA SER A 197 5.54 12.87 -17.93
C SER A 197 5.26 12.26 -19.31
N PRO A 198 5.67 12.91 -20.40
CA PRO A 198 5.70 12.31 -21.73
C PRO A 198 6.54 11.02 -21.81
N ALA A 199 7.44 10.79 -20.85
CA ALA A 199 8.24 9.56 -20.77
C ALA A 199 7.52 8.38 -20.10
N PHE A 200 6.30 8.57 -19.60
CA PHE A 200 5.55 7.53 -18.93
C PHE A 200 4.99 6.51 -19.92
N THR A 201 5.06 5.23 -19.56
CA THR A 201 4.48 4.15 -20.36
C THR A 201 3.06 3.86 -19.90
N LEU A 202 2.22 3.40 -20.84
CA LEU A 202 0.81 3.14 -20.58
C LEU A 202 0.60 2.08 -19.47
N LEU A 203 1.29 0.95 -19.57
CA LEU A 203 1.07 -0.21 -18.69
C LEU A 203 1.69 -0.07 -17.30
N ASP A 204 2.67 0.81 -17.12
CA ASP A 204 3.33 1.02 -15.83
C ASP A 204 2.88 2.34 -15.18
N GLN A 205 3.49 3.48 -15.56
CA GLN A 205 3.28 4.72 -14.83
C GLN A 205 1.89 5.32 -15.05
N VAL A 206 1.40 5.37 -16.30
CA VAL A 206 0.08 5.96 -16.61
C VAL A 206 -1.03 5.22 -15.88
N LYS A 207 -1.09 3.89 -16.06
CA LYS A 207 -2.06 3.04 -15.37
C LYS A 207 -1.99 3.22 -13.86
N SER A 208 -0.80 3.22 -13.28
CA SER A 208 -0.63 3.31 -11.82
C SER A 208 -1.11 4.62 -11.23
N VAL A 209 -0.84 5.74 -11.92
CA VAL A 209 -1.33 7.07 -11.50
C VAL A 209 -2.86 7.12 -11.58
N ILE A 210 -3.46 6.59 -12.65
CA ILE A 210 -4.92 6.56 -12.79
C ILE A 210 -5.55 5.68 -11.71
N THR A 211 -5.02 4.47 -11.48
CA THR A 211 -5.64 3.59 -10.50
C THR A 211 -5.52 4.09 -9.08
N VAL A 212 -4.37 4.65 -8.69
CA VAL A 212 -4.22 5.19 -7.32
C VAL A 212 -5.19 6.35 -7.10
N MET A 213 -5.39 7.19 -8.11
CA MET A 213 -6.36 8.27 -8.07
C MET A 213 -7.79 7.76 -7.89
N ALA A 214 -8.19 6.77 -8.68
CA ALA A 214 -9.50 6.12 -8.58
C ALA A 214 -9.73 5.50 -7.20
N LYS A 215 -8.75 4.71 -6.71
CA LYS A 215 -8.80 4.01 -5.42
C LYS A 215 -8.93 4.99 -4.26
N VAL A 216 -8.05 5.98 -4.21
CA VAL A 216 -7.98 6.93 -3.11
C VAL A 216 -9.19 7.87 -3.13
N ASN A 217 -9.69 8.29 -4.30
CA ASN A 217 -10.92 9.07 -4.37
C ASN A 217 -12.12 8.28 -3.82
N HIS A 218 -12.26 7.00 -4.19
CA HIS A 218 -13.35 6.18 -3.67
C HIS A 218 -13.30 6.05 -2.14
N TYR A 219 -12.11 5.83 -1.56
CA TYR A 219 -11.96 5.83 -0.10
C TYR A 219 -12.33 7.17 0.53
N TRP A 220 -11.96 8.29 -0.11
CA TRP A 220 -12.36 9.61 0.36
C TRP A 220 -13.88 9.79 0.33
N GLU A 221 -14.56 9.38 -0.74
CA GLU A 221 -16.02 9.49 -0.84
C GLU A 221 -16.72 8.69 0.27
N MET A 222 -16.25 7.46 0.53
CA MET A 222 -16.75 6.65 1.64
C MET A 222 -16.45 7.29 3.01
N HIS A 223 -15.24 7.84 3.20
CA HIS A 223 -14.85 8.52 4.43
C HIS A 223 -15.68 9.79 4.65
N ALA A 224 -15.85 10.63 3.63
CA ALA A 224 -16.64 11.85 3.69
C ALA A 224 -18.11 11.55 4.00
N MET A 225 -18.67 10.48 3.41
CA MET A 225 -20.03 10.02 3.70
C MET A 225 -20.18 9.58 5.16
N VAL A 226 -19.24 8.81 5.70
CA VAL A 226 -19.28 8.33 7.09
C VAL A 226 -19.16 9.47 8.10
N TYR A 227 -18.36 10.51 7.81
CA TYR A 227 -18.08 11.61 8.73
C TYR A 227 -18.82 12.92 8.42
N GLY A 228 -19.74 12.93 7.44
CA GLY A 228 -20.54 14.10 7.07
C GLY A 228 -19.70 15.31 6.64
N LEU A 229 -18.63 15.08 5.89
CA LEU A 229 -17.65 16.09 5.49
C LEU A 229 -17.93 16.74 4.12
N GLU A 230 -19.21 16.90 3.75
CA GLU A 230 -19.62 17.53 2.48
C GLU A 230 -19.15 18.99 2.34
#